data_AF-A0A1J4VKS6-F1
#
_entry.id   AF-A0A1J4VKS6-F1
#
_cell.length_a   1.000
_cell.length_b   1.000
_cell.length_c   1.000
_cell.angle_alpha   90.00
_cell.angle_beta   90.00
_cell.angle_gamma   90.00
#
_symmetry.space_group_name_H-M   'P 1'
#
loop_
_entity.id
_entity.type
_entity.pdbx_description
1 polymer ?
#
loop_
_entity_poly.entity_id
_entity_poly.type
_entity_poly.pdbx_seq_one_letter_code
_entity_poly.pdbx_strand_id
1 'polypeptide(L)'
;MVPGLESRTPSKTSHRIPGFFRFFYTIFGANTMVLYSLSLLLFAGTVFLLYALASQMFNSRVGLLSALLFSLYPLSIYSISLPLDEHLFLPLWFLGLYLLFKEIRGEPVRGAVWWYGLLFGYATMTRTHTIFMPLVVAYAFLLIRCSWKKILSVVFIIFIIGQLINLPWIIRNYRQWRTYVPYTATFFTVYAANNPSVVRADNNGKIPEHGEEGYSPELVRAIGNYDVPTMEKLAKRETIRWIVRRPGSFLILGVEKVLHFMGTNRQRGIWVIDLIEEALKKQPSRQLPAKIKKSTEEMAFGAYYLVLYLFLFGLVWVSRNWKRRSQVSRHSLLVIGLCFLFYLAEHFIIYPERKYRFPLELLMLIVASAFINFLICDFKLFTKDRRFFCKPNRQC
;
A
#
# COMPACT_ATOMS: atom_id res chain seq x y z
N MET A 1 -28.77 5.20 1.82
CA MET A 1 -28.76 6.47 1.07
C MET A 1 -28.31 7.57 2.01
N VAL A 2 -27.26 8.30 1.69
CA VAL A 2 -26.78 9.45 2.48
C VAL A 2 -27.13 10.73 1.70
N PRO A 3 -28.28 11.38 1.98
CA PRO A 3 -28.57 12.71 1.46
C PRO A 3 -27.64 13.71 2.15
N GLY A 4 -26.94 14.53 1.37
CA GLY A 4 -26.00 15.55 1.88
C GLY A 4 -24.76 15.82 1.01
N LEU A 5 -24.55 15.05 -0.07
CA LEU A 5 -23.50 15.31 -1.07
C LEU A 5 -23.98 16.18 -2.24
N GLU A 6 -25.27 16.56 -2.28
CA GLU A 6 -25.92 17.24 -3.41
C GLU A 6 -25.64 18.75 -3.51
N SER A 7 -25.05 19.40 -2.50
CA SER A 7 -24.89 20.87 -2.50
C SER A 7 -23.45 21.39 -2.64
N ARG A 8 -22.48 20.53 -2.96
CA ARG A 8 -21.14 21.03 -3.32
C ARG A 8 -21.12 21.37 -4.81
N THR A 9 -21.24 22.66 -5.10
CA THR A 9 -20.93 23.21 -6.43
C THR A 9 -19.59 22.66 -6.95
N PRO A 10 -19.47 22.27 -8.24
CA PRO A 10 -18.34 21.47 -8.72
C PRO A 10 -16.99 22.22 -8.81
N SER A 11 -16.95 23.52 -8.50
CA SER A 11 -15.82 24.37 -8.89
C SER A 11 -14.60 24.29 -7.98
N LYS A 12 -14.74 23.92 -6.69
CA LYS A 12 -13.60 23.86 -5.75
C LYS A 12 -13.12 22.46 -5.37
N THR A 13 -13.90 21.42 -5.63
CA THR A 13 -13.54 20.01 -5.36
C THR A 13 -13.19 19.20 -6.62
N SER A 14 -13.47 19.70 -7.83
CA SER A 14 -13.13 18.98 -9.07
C SER A 14 -11.61 18.77 -9.27
N HIS A 15 -10.76 19.55 -8.59
CA HIS A 15 -9.31 19.43 -8.67
C HIS A 15 -8.71 18.24 -7.90
N ARG A 16 -9.51 17.48 -7.14
CA ARG A 16 -9.02 16.36 -6.31
C ARG A 16 -9.57 14.99 -6.69
N ILE A 17 -10.42 14.91 -7.71
CA ILE A 17 -11.00 13.64 -8.17
C ILE A 17 -10.06 13.05 -9.22
N PRO A 18 -9.55 11.80 -9.04
CA PRO A 18 -8.73 11.15 -10.05
C PRO A 18 -9.37 11.23 -11.43
N GLY A 19 -8.57 11.44 -12.48
CA GLY A 19 -9.06 11.62 -13.85
C GLY A 19 -10.01 10.50 -14.30
N PHE A 20 -9.79 9.28 -13.80
CA PHE A 20 -10.68 8.13 -13.95
C PHE A 20 -12.13 8.44 -13.55
N PHE A 21 -12.38 8.92 -12.34
CA PHE A 21 -13.74 9.22 -11.88
C PHE A 21 -14.35 10.41 -12.62
N ARG A 22 -13.53 11.40 -12.99
CA ARG A 22 -13.97 12.55 -13.80
C ARG A 22 -14.50 12.09 -15.16
N PHE A 23 -13.84 11.14 -15.82
CA PHE A 23 -14.30 10.56 -17.08
C PHE A 23 -15.69 9.92 -16.94
N PHE A 24 -15.91 9.10 -15.91
CA PHE A 24 -17.24 8.51 -15.69
C PHE A 24 -18.32 9.53 -15.32
N TYR A 25 -17.97 10.60 -14.60
CA TYR A 25 -18.91 11.69 -14.32
C TYR A 25 -19.33 12.45 -15.57
N THR A 26 -18.47 12.55 -16.60
CA THR A 26 -18.86 13.16 -17.87
C THR A 26 -19.87 12.32 -18.67
N ILE A 27 -19.89 11.00 -18.47
CA ILE A 27 -20.78 10.08 -19.18
C ILE A 27 -22.10 9.90 -18.43
N PHE A 28 -22.03 9.65 -17.13
CA PHE A 28 -23.18 9.24 -16.31
C PHE A 28 -23.73 10.37 -15.42
N GLY A 29 -23.13 11.56 -15.49
CA GLY A 29 -23.43 12.67 -14.59
C GLY A 29 -22.71 12.57 -13.25
N ALA A 30 -22.52 13.72 -12.60
CA ALA A 30 -21.90 13.80 -11.29
C ALA A 30 -22.90 13.40 -10.18
N ASN A 31 -22.98 12.11 -9.89
CA ASN A 31 -23.78 11.57 -8.79
C ASN A 31 -22.94 10.64 -7.89
N THR A 32 -23.21 10.67 -6.59
CA THR A 32 -22.68 9.73 -5.59
C THR A 32 -22.87 8.26 -5.98
N MET A 33 -24.00 7.90 -6.60
CA MET A 33 -24.27 6.52 -7.03
C MET A 33 -23.24 6.00 -8.03
N VAL A 34 -22.75 6.85 -8.95
CA VAL A 34 -21.69 6.49 -9.90
C VAL A 34 -20.39 6.21 -9.16
N LEU A 35 -20.06 7.04 -8.18
CA LEU A 35 -18.83 6.93 -7.39
C LEU A 35 -18.79 5.63 -6.57
N TYR A 36 -19.87 5.33 -5.85
CA TYR A 36 -19.97 4.11 -5.05
C TYR A 36 -20.04 2.85 -5.92
N SER A 37 -20.78 2.89 -7.03
CA SER A 37 -20.84 1.76 -7.98
C SER A 37 -19.46 1.46 -8.57
N LEU A 38 -18.71 2.48 -8.99
CA LEU A 38 -17.34 2.30 -9.50
C LEU A 38 -16.40 1.78 -8.42
N SER A 39 -16.48 2.29 -7.20
CA SER A 39 -15.68 1.81 -6.08
C SER A 39 -15.96 0.34 -5.78
N LEU A 40 -17.23 -0.08 -5.83
CA LEU A 40 -17.65 -1.47 -5.64
C LEU A 40 -17.15 -2.38 -6.78
N LEU A 41 -17.22 -1.93 -8.04
CA LEU A 41 -16.70 -2.67 -9.18
C LEU A 41 -15.18 -2.86 -9.10
N LEU A 42 -14.45 -1.81 -8.73
CA LEU A 42 -13.01 -1.86 -8.54
C LEU A 42 -12.62 -2.76 -7.35
N PHE A 43 -13.40 -2.73 -6.26
CA PHE A 43 -13.26 -3.63 -5.13
C PHE A 43 -13.44 -5.09 -5.57
N ALA A 44 -14.51 -5.41 -6.30
CA ALA A 44 -14.75 -6.76 -6.83
C ALA A 44 -13.62 -7.21 -7.77
N GLY A 45 -13.12 -6.31 -8.62
CA GLY A 45 -11.94 -6.55 -9.45
C GLY A 45 -10.69 -6.89 -8.62
N THR A 46 -10.49 -6.22 -7.49
CA THR A 46 -9.40 -6.50 -6.55
C THR A 46 -9.53 -7.89 -5.92
N VAL A 47 -10.74 -8.30 -5.52
CA VAL A 47 -11.01 -9.66 -5.00
C VAL A 47 -10.62 -10.72 -6.04
N PHE A 48 -11.03 -10.53 -7.30
CA PHE A 48 -10.69 -11.44 -8.40
C PHE A 48 -9.17 -11.50 -8.66
N LEU A 49 -8.50 -10.34 -8.71
CA LEU A 49 -7.06 -10.27 -8.91
C LEU A 49 -6.28 -10.91 -7.75
N LEU A 50 -6.76 -10.78 -6.52
CA LEU A 50 -6.17 -11.43 -5.36
C LEU A 50 -6.28 -12.96 -5.47
N TYR A 51 -7.44 -13.48 -5.87
CA TYR A 51 -7.61 -14.90 -6.21
C TYR A 51 -6.61 -15.33 -7.29
N ALA A 52 -6.50 -14.56 -8.37
CA ALA A 52 -5.67 -14.91 -9.52
C ALA A 52 -4.17 -14.92 -9.16
N LEU A 53 -3.69 -13.91 -8.44
CA LEU A 53 -2.32 -13.82 -7.95
C LEU A 53 -1.96 -14.99 -7.04
N ALA A 54 -2.77 -15.21 -5.99
CA ALA A 54 -2.55 -16.29 -5.04
C ALA A 54 -2.60 -17.68 -5.69
N SER A 55 -3.48 -17.87 -6.68
CA SER A 55 -3.58 -19.11 -7.46
C SER A 55 -2.34 -19.37 -8.30
N GLN A 56 -1.78 -18.33 -8.93
CA GLN A 56 -0.54 -18.45 -9.71
C GLN A 56 0.69 -18.69 -8.82
N MET A 57 0.71 -18.11 -7.63
CA MET A 57 1.82 -18.24 -6.68
C MET A 57 1.86 -19.61 -5.99
N PHE A 58 0.69 -20.19 -5.71
CA PHE A 58 0.55 -21.42 -4.94
C PHE A 58 -0.37 -22.43 -5.62
N ASN A 59 -1.69 -22.24 -5.51
CA ASN A 59 -2.73 -23.08 -6.12
C ASN A 59 -4.12 -22.44 -5.93
N SER A 60 -5.14 -22.96 -6.63
CA SER A 60 -6.50 -22.41 -6.61
C SER A 60 -7.16 -22.37 -5.23
N ARG A 61 -6.83 -23.29 -4.31
CA ARG A 61 -7.38 -23.27 -2.94
C ARG A 61 -6.86 -22.06 -2.16
N VAL A 62 -5.57 -21.79 -2.27
CA VAL A 62 -4.95 -20.58 -1.69
C VAL A 62 -5.54 -19.31 -2.31
N GLY A 63 -5.82 -19.34 -3.62
CA GLY A 63 -6.59 -18.29 -4.31
C GLY A 63 -7.94 -18.02 -3.66
N LEU A 64 -8.77 -19.06 -3.52
CA LEU A 64 -10.11 -18.94 -2.95
C LEU A 64 -10.07 -18.45 -1.51
N LEU A 65 -9.16 -18.98 -0.69
CA LEU A 65 -8.96 -18.54 0.69
C LEU A 65 -8.56 -17.06 0.75
N SER A 66 -7.67 -16.61 -0.13
CA SER A 66 -7.22 -15.20 -0.15
C SER A 66 -8.38 -14.26 -0.49
N ALA A 67 -9.15 -14.60 -1.52
CA ALA A 67 -10.33 -13.83 -1.92
C ALA A 67 -11.43 -13.83 -0.84
N LEU A 68 -11.70 -14.98 -0.21
CA LEU A 68 -12.66 -15.10 0.87
C LEU A 68 -12.25 -14.24 2.08
N LEU A 69 -11.01 -14.40 2.56
CA LEU A 69 -10.51 -13.64 3.70
C LEU A 69 -10.51 -12.14 3.44
N PHE A 70 -10.14 -11.71 2.23
CA PHE A 70 -10.21 -10.29 1.86
C PHE A 70 -11.64 -9.77 1.79
N SER A 71 -12.58 -10.56 1.27
CA SER A 71 -14.00 -10.16 1.17
C SER A 71 -14.67 -10.02 2.54
N LEU A 72 -14.21 -10.80 3.53
CA LEU A 72 -14.70 -10.76 4.91
C LEU A 72 -13.85 -9.87 5.83
N TYR A 73 -12.78 -9.27 5.32
CA TYR A 73 -11.86 -8.48 6.13
C TYR A 73 -12.55 -7.19 6.58
N PRO A 74 -12.71 -6.92 7.90
CA PRO A 74 -13.50 -5.78 8.37
C PRO A 74 -13.08 -4.44 7.75
N LEU A 75 -11.76 -4.20 7.64
CA LEU A 75 -11.23 -2.97 7.05
C LEU A 75 -11.61 -2.83 5.56
N SER A 76 -11.64 -3.94 4.82
CA SER A 76 -12.01 -3.94 3.41
C SER A 76 -13.50 -3.60 3.26
N ILE A 77 -14.37 -4.20 4.07
CA ILE A 77 -15.81 -3.95 4.10
C ILE A 77 -16.10 -2.48 4.41
N TYR A 78 -15.47 -1.94 5.45
CA TYR A 78 -15.67 -0.53 5.81
C TYR A 78 -15.18 0.41 4.71
N SER A 79 -14.07 0.07 4.05
CA SER A 79 -13.49 0.91 2.99
C SER A 79 -14.41 1.07 1.77
N ILE A 80 -15.29 0.10 1.48
CA ILE A 80 -16.25 0.17 0.36
C ILE A 80 -17.21 1.36 0.53
N SER A 81 -17.54 1.71 1.77
CA SER A 81 -18.41 2.84 2.09
C SER A 81 -17.75 4.22 1.90
N LEU A 82 -16.48 4.25 1.50
CA LEU A 82 -15.73 5.48 1.23
C LEU A 82 -15.19 5.48 -0.21
N PRO A 83 -15.31 6.61 -0.93
CA PRO A 83 -14.70 6.78 -2.24
C PRO A 83 -13.20 7.06 -2.11
N LEU A 84 -12.44 5.99 -1.97
CA LEU A 84 -11.01 6.00 -1.69
C LEU A 84 -10.18 5.74 -2.95
N ASP A 85 -9.04 6.43 -3.08
CA ASP A 85 -8.09 6.20 -4.17
C ASP A 85 -7.49 4.78 -4.11
N GLU A 86 -7.53 4.13 -2.95
CA GLU A 86 -7.17 2.72 -2.75
C GLU A 86 -7.93 1.79 -3.69
N HIS A 87 -9.22 2.06 -3.93
CA HIS A 87 -10.05 1.21 -4.78
C HIS A 87 -9.57 1.24 -6.23
N LEU A 88 -9.04 2.36 -6.71
CA LEU A 88 -8.44 2.45 -8.05
C LEU A 88 -7.01 1.93 -8.08
N PHE A 89 -6.24 2.23 -7.04
CA PHE A 89 -4.84 1.84 -6.92
C PHE A 89 -4.62 0.31 -6.91
N LEU A 90 -5.35 -0.41 -6.06
CA LEU A 90 -5.17 -1.84 -5.85
C LEU A 90 -5.34 -2.70 -7.13
N PRO A 91 -6.42 -2.56 -7.91
CA PRO A 91 -6.59 -3.39 -9.09
C PRO A 91 -5.55 -3.08 -10.18
N LEU A 92 -5.11 -1.82 -10.32
CA LEU A 92 -4.04 -1.47 -11.25
C LEU A 92 -2.71 -2.13 -10.86
N TRP A 93 -2.34 -2.00 -9.58
CA TRP A 93 -1.11 -2.58 -9.07
C TRP A 93 -1.12 -4.11 -9.16
N PHE A 94 -2.22 -4.75 -8.75
CA PHE A 94 -2.35 -6.21 -8.74
C PHE A 94 -2.47 -6.80 -10.15
N LEU A 95 -3.13 -6.11 -11.09
CA LEU A 95 -3.12 -6.53 -12.48
C LEU A 95 -1.70 -6.46 -13.07
N GLY A 96 -0.92 -5.43 -12.73
CA GLY A 96 0.49 -5.33 -13.13
C GLY A 96 1.32 -6.48 -12.56
N LEU A 97 1.16 -6.81 -11.28
CA LEU A 97 1.82 -7.97 -10.65
C LEU A 97 1.38 -9.30 -11.27
N TYR A 98 0.10 -9.44 -11.63
CA TYR A 98 -0.44 -10.62 -12.26
C TYR A 98 0.21 -10.87 -13.62
N LEU A 99 0.30 -9.83 -14.47
CA LEU A 99 1.00 -9.91 -15.74
C LEU A 99 2.49 -10.20 -15.58
N LEU A 100 3.13 -9.65 -14.54
CA LEU A 100 4.52 -9.96 -14.21
C LEU A 100 4.71 -11.43 -13.81
N PHE A 101 3.75 -12.01 -13.08
CA PHE A 101 3.81 -13.41 -12.68
C PHE A 101 3.55 -14.37 -13.83
N LYS A 102 2.76 -13.98 -14.84
CA LYS A 102 2.66 -14.71 -16.11
C LYS A 102 4.02 -14.83 -16.81
N GLU A 103 4.78 -13.74 -16.92
CA GLU A 103 6.16 -13.78 -17.46
C GLU A 103 7.07 -14.71 -16.65
N ILE A 104 6.99 -14.68 -15.31
CA ILE A 104 7.75 -15.57 -14.43
C ILE A 104 7.41 -17.06 -14.66
N ARG A 105 6.18 -17.35 -15.08
CA ARG A 105 5.73 -18.69 -15.46
C ARG A 105 6.19 -19.12 -16.86
N GLY A 106 6.83 -18.24 -17.61
CA GLY A 106 7.17 -18.48 -19.01
C GLY A 106 5.98 -18.29 -19.95
N GLU A 107 4.93 -17.59 -19.52
CA GLU A 107 3.79 -17.21 -20.35
C GLU A 107 3.97 -15.76 -20.82
N PRO A 108 4.60 -15.53 -21.99
CA PRO A 108 4.94 -14.18 -22.44
C PRO A 108 3.69 -13.33 -22.67
N VAL A 109 3.73 -12.10 -22.18
CA VAL A 109 2.68 -11.11 -22.32
C VAL A 109 3.02 -10.20 -23.51
N ARG A 110 2.19 -10.24 -24.55
CA ARG A 110 2.35 -9.34 -25.71
C ARG A 110 2.26 -7.89 -25.23
N GLY A 111 3.30 -7.10 -25.52
CA GLY A 111 3.39 -5.72 -25.08
C GLY A 111 3.58 -5.54 -23.57
N ALA A 112 4.16 -6.53 -22.86
CA ALA A 112 4.36 -6.50 -21.41
C ALA A 112 4.89 -5.16 -20.88
N VAL A 113 5.91 -4.61 -21.54
CA VAL A 113 6.57 -3.36 -21.14
C VAL A 113 5.62 -2.16 -21.16
N TRP A 114 4.76 -2.08 -22.18
CA TRP A 114 3.72 -1.05 -22.27
C TRP A 114 2.71 -1.21 -21.14
N TRP A 115 2.24 -2.44 -20.90
CA TRP A 115 1.32 -2.71 -19.79
C TRP A 115 1.92 -2.37 -18.43
N TYR A 116 3.19 -2.69 -18.18
CA TYR A 116 3.86 -2.33 -16.93
C TYR A 116 3.99 -0.82 -16.77
N GLY A 117 4.36 -0.10 -17.83
CA GLY A 117 4.42 1.36 -17.82
C GLY A 117 3.06 1.99 -17.53
N LEU A 118 2.00 1.50 -18.19
CA LEU A 118 0.63 1.99 -18.01
C LEU A 118 0.08 1.69 -16.61
N LEU A 119 0.13 0.42 -16.19
CA LEU A 119 -0.46 -0.04 -14.93
C LEU A 119 0.30 0.51 -13.72
N PHE A 120 1.63 0.36 -13.69
CA PHE A 120 2.42 0.87 -12.56
C PHE A 120 2.59 2.38 -12.60
N GLY A 121 2.61 3.00 -13.78
CA GLY A 121 2.60 4.46 -13.91
C GLY A 121 1.32 5.07 -13.37
N TYR A 122 0.15 4.52 -13.75
CA TYR A 122 -1.14 5.01 -13.25
C TYR A 122 -1.36 4.67 -11.78
N ALA A 123 -0.90 3.49 -11.32
CA ALA A 123 -0.89 3.17 -9.89
C ALA A 123 -0.03 4.19 -9.10
N THR A 124 1.15 4.54 -9.60
CA THR A 124 2.06 5.53 -8.98
C THR A 124 1.48 6.95 -8.98
N MET A 125 0.77 7.32 -10.05
CA MET A 125 0.05 8.60 -10.12
C MET A 125 -1.11 8.63 -9.12
N THR A 126 -1.82 7.50 -8.94
CA THR A 126 -2.92 7.38 -7.97
C THR A 126 -2.37 7.42 -6.54
N ARG A 127 -1.28 6.69 -6.28
CA ARG A 127 -0.52 6.73 -5.03
C ARG A 127 0.96 6.55 -5.28
N THR A 128 1.77 7.48 -4.82
CA THR A 128 3.23 7.51 -5.07
C THR A 128 3.99 6.31 -4.48
N HIS A 129 3.36 5.53 -3.60
CA HIS A 129 3.94 4.34 -2.96
C HIS A 129 4.38 3.21 -3.90
N THR A 130 4.11 3.28 -5.21
CA THR A 130 4.61 2.30 -6.19
C THR A 130 5.67 2.84 -7.14
N ILE A 131 6.28 3.99 -6.83
CA ILE A 131 7.32 4.60 -7.66
C ILE A 131 8.53 3.68 -7.89
N PHE A 132 8.76 2.72 -6.99
CA PHE A 132 9.84 1.73 -7.08
C PHE A 132 9.55 0.57 -8.05
N MET A 133 8.33 0.46 -8.61
CA MET A 133 7.95 -0.68 -9.45
C MET A 133 8.85 -0.97 -10.66
N PRO A 134 9.48 0.01 -11.34
CA PRO A 134 10.47 -0.29 -12.37
C PRO A 134 11.61 -1.18 -11.84
N LEU A 135 12.07 -0.97 -10.59
CA LEU A 135 13.12 -1.78 -9.97
C LEU A 135 12.62 -3.19 -9.62
N VAL A 136 11.36 -3.32 -9.22
CA VAL A 136 10.73 -4.62 -8.96
C VAL A 136 10.61 -5.44 -10.25
N VAL A 137 10.22 -4.81 -11.36
CA VAL A 137 10.20 -5.46 -12.68
C VAL A 137 11.60 -5.83 -13.13
N ALA A 138 12.60 -4.97 -12.92
CA ALA A 138 14.00 -5.27 -13.20
C ALA A 138 14.47 -6.53 -12.47
N TYR A 139 14.14 -6.62 -11.17
CA TYR A 139 14.47 -7.76 -10.34
C TYR A 139 13.76 -9.03 -10.80
N ALA A 140 12.47 -8.96 -11.13
CA ALA A 140 11.75 -10.10 -11.71
C ALA A 140 12.39 -10.59 -13.02
N PHE A 141 12.81 -9.66 -13.90
CA PHE A 141 13.47 -9.99 -15.17
C PHE A 141 14.87 -10.58 -14.96
N LEU A 142 15.57 -10.16 -13.90
CA LEU A 142 16.82 -10.78 -13.46
C LEU A 142 16.61 -12.23 -13.00
N LEU A 143 15.54 -12.49 -12.25
CA LEU A 143 15.20 -13.84 -11.77
C LEU A 143 14.93 -14.82 -12.93
N ILE A 144 14.29 -14.35 -14.01
CA ILE A 144 14.09 -15.14 -15.23
C ILE A 144 15.26 -15.03 -16.24
N ARG A 145 16.42 -14.54 -15.80
CA ARG A 145 17.68 -14.52 -16.56
C ARG A 145 17.63 -13.74 -17.88
N CYS A 146 16.84 -12.65 -17.94
CA CYS A 146 16.91 -11.72 -19.05
C CYS A 146 18.28 -11.02 -19.11
N SER A 147 18.71 -10.62 -20.32
CA SER A 147 19.95 -9.86 -20.50
C SER A 147 19.89 -8.48 -19.84
N TRP A 148 21.02 -7.97 -19.35
CA TRP A 148 21.09 -6.67 -18.68
C TRP A 148 20.59 -5.52 -19.59
N LYS A 149 20.86 -5.59 -20.90
CA LYS A 149 20.39 -4.61 -21.90
C LYS A 149 18.86 -4.58 -21.96
N LYS A 150 18.22 -5.75 -21.94
CA LYS A 150 16.75 -5.87 -21.90
C LYS A 150 16.20 -5.30 -20.60
N ILE A 151 16.81 -5.64 -19.46
CA ILE A 151 16.40 -5.12 -18.15
C ILE A 151 16.45 -3.58 -18.14
N LEU A 152 17.55 -2.98 -18.59
CA LEU A 152 17.74 -1.53 -18.61
C LEU A 152 16.73 -0.83 -19.54
N SER A 153 16.47 -1.42 -20.71
CA SER A 153 15.45 -0.94 -21.66
C SER A 153 14.04 -0.99 -21.05
N VAL A 154 13.67 -2.11 -20.41
CA VAL A 154 12.36 -2.26 -19.75
C VAL A 154 12.17 -1.25 -18.63
N VAL A 155 13.18 -1.09 -17.76
CA VAL A 155 13.15 -0.09 -16.68
C VAL A 155 12.96 1.31 -17.23
N PHE A 156 13.76 1.67 -18.26
CA PHE A 156 13.68 2.99 -18.88
C PHE A 156 12.31 3.24 -19.50
N ILE A 157 11.76 2.31 -20.27
CA ILE A 157 10.45 2.46 -20.92
C ILE A 157 9.33 2.58 -19.87
N ILE A 158 9.33 1.74 -18.83
CA ILE A 158 8.33 1.83 -17.75
C ILE A 158 8.43 3.19 -17.06
N PHE A 159 9.64 3.66 -16.76
CA PHE A 159 9.85 4.96 -16.14
C PHE A 159 9.33 6.10 -17.00
N ILE A 160 9.66 6.11 -18.31
CA ILE A 160 9.21 7.14 -19.24
C ILE A 160 7.69 7.14 -19.37
N ILE A 161 7.05 5.99 -19.58
CA ILE A 161 5.58 5.90 -19.65
C ILE A 161 4.95 6.41 -18.35
N GLY A 162 5.49 6.02 -17.19
CA GLY A 162 5.03 6.51 -15.89
C GLY A 162 5.16 8.03 -15.74
N GLN A 163 6.26 8.62 -16.19
CA GLN A 163 6.44 10.09 -16.17
C GLN A 163 5.51 10.79 -17.15
N LEU A 164 5.24 10.21 -18.33
CA LEU A 164 4.29 10.76 -19.29
C LEU A 164 2.86 10.79 -18.73
N ILE A 165 2.45 9.73 -18.01
CA ILE A 165 1.15 9.69 -17.32
C ILE A 165 1.09 10.77 -16.23
N ASN A 166 2.18 10.96 -15.48
CA ASN A 166 2.26 11.96 -14.41
C ASN A 166 2.45 13.41 -14.93
N LEU A 167 2.83 13.59 -16.20
CA LEU A 167 3.20 14.88 -16.77
C LEU A 167 2.12 15.97 -16.62
N PRO A 168 0.81 15.71 -16.82
CA PRO A 168 -0.23 16.73 -16.61
C PRO A 168 -0.25 17.25 -15.17
N TRP A 169 0.00 16.38 -14.19
CA TRP A 169 0.09 16.77 -12.78
C TRP A 169 1.33 17.63 -12.50
N ILE A 170 2.48 17.24 -13.06
CA ILE A 170 3.73 18.01 -12.97
C ILE A 170 3.53 19.42 -13.54
N ILE A 171 2.93 19.54 -14.73
CA ILE A 171 2.64 20.83 -15.38
C ILE A 171 1.71 21.68 -14.51
N ARG A 172 0.66 21.08 -13.93
CA ARG A 172 -0.25 21.77 -13.02
C ARG A 172 0.50 22.31 -11.78
N ASN A 173 1.31 21.47 -11.13
CA ASN A 173 2.10 21.87 -9.96
C ASN A 173 3.06 23.00 -10.28
N TYR A 174 3.77 22.90 -11.41
CA TYR A 174 4.71 23.93 -11.82
C TYR A 174 4.02 25.26 -12.16
N ARG A 175 2.86 25.23 -12.82
CA ARG A 175 2.08 26.46 -13.10
C ARG A 175 1.57 27.12 -11.83
N GLN A 176 1.15 26.33 -10.84
CA GLN A 176 0.59 26.83 -9.59
C GLN A 176 1.67 27.33 -8.62
N TRP A 177 2.76 26.58 -8.48
CA TRP A 177 3.76 26.83 -7.43
C TRP A 177 5.08 27.37 -7.96
N ARG A 178 5.32 27.37 -9.28
CA ARG A 178 6.59 27.78 -9.90
C ARG A 178 7.81 27.02 -9.38
N THR A 179 7.60 25.82 -8.84
CA THR A 179 8.64 24.90 -8.39
C THR A 179 8.35 23.49 -8.89
N TYR A 180 9.41 22.69 -9.10
CA TYR A 180 9.28 21.32 -9.57
C TYR A 180 8.90 20.39 -8.42
N VAL A 181 7.62 20.06 -8.33
CA VAL A 181 7.05 19.13 -7.36
C VAL A 181 6.32 18.03 -8.13
N PRO A 182 6.97 16.88 -8.39
CA PRO A 182 6.42 15.90 -9.32
C PRO A 182 5.29 15.04 -8.72
N TYR A 183 5.25 14.89 -7.41
CA TYR A 183 4.25 14.09 -6.70
C TYR A 183 3.71 14.85 -5.49
N THR A 184 2.62 14.37 -4.90
CA THR A 184 2.01 14.95 -3.71
C THR A 184 2.91 14.83 -2.47
N ALA A 185 3.77 13.80 -2.42
CA ALA A 185 4.78 13.67 -1.38
C ALA A 185 5.86 14.74 -1.58
N THR A 186 5.93 15.67 -0.63
CA THR A 186 6.79 16.86 -0.64
C THR A 186 7.89 16.72 0.40
N PHE A 187 8.98 17.47 0.30
CA PHE A 187 9.98 17.49 1.38
C PHE A 187 9.39 17.98 2.70
N PHE A 188 8.32 18.77 2.65
CA PHE A 188 7.52 19.09 3.82
C PHE A 188 7.02 17.84 4.59
N THR A 189 6.42 16.86 3.92
CA THR A 189 5.92 15.65 4.61
C THR A 189 7.06 14.80 5.15
N VAL A 190 8.21 14.77 4.46
CA VAL A 190 9.42 14.13 4.96
C VAL A 190 9.92 14.85 6.22
N TYR A 191 9.98 16.18 6.23
CA TYR A 191 10.45 16.92 7.39
C TYR A 191 9.52 16.75 8.60
N ALA A 192 8.20 16.78 8.40
CA ALA A 192 7.22 16.54 9.45
C ALA A 192 7.38 15.16 10.14
N ALA A 193 7.99 14.20 9.44
CA ALA A 193 8.29 12.86 9.98
C ALA A 193 9.75 12.66 10.41
N ASN A 194 10.64 13.64 10.17
CA ASN A 194 12.09 13.53 10.38
C ASN A 194 12.68 14.87 10.84
N ASN A 195 12.48 15.18 12.12
CA ASN A 195 13.04 16.38 12.74
C ASN A 195 13.27 16.14 14.25
N PRO A 196 14.02 17.02 14.94
CA PRO A 196 14.37 16.82 16.35
C PRO A 196 13.17 16.74 17.31
N SER A 197 12.04 17.37 16.98
CA SER A 197 10.82 17.33 17.81
C SER A 197 10.09 15.98 17.72
N VAL A 198 10.36 15.16 16.69
CA VAL A 198 9.75 13.84 16.52
C VAL A 198 10.64 12.80 17.22
N VAL A 199 10.33 12.56 18.50
CA VAL A 199 11.07 11.61 19.34
C VAL A 199 10.50 10.19 19.34
N ARG A 200 9.27 10.01 18.82
CA ARG A 200 8.57 8.71 18.71
C ARG A 200 7.75 8.66 17.43
N ALA A 201 7.48 7.45 16.96
CA ALA A 201 6.54 7.25 15.86
C ALA A 201 5.09 7.40 16.34
N ASP A 202 4.33 8.27 15.67
CA ASP A 202 2.91 8.48 15.97
C ASP A 202 2.07 8.55 14.68
N ASN A 203 0.79 8.89 14.84
CA ASN A 203 -0.18 8.92 13.75
C ASN A 203 -0.20 10.23 12.90
N ASN A 204 0.57 11.27 13.23
CA ASN A 204 0.44 12.56 12.54
C ASN A 204 1.76 13.29 12.19
N GLY A 205 2.90 12.89 12.76
CA GLY A 205 4.13 13.68 12.66
C GLY A 205 3.98 15.06 13.32
N LYS A 206 5.03 15.89 13.27
CA LYS A 206 5.02 17.23 13.88
C LYS A 206 6.01 18.15 13.18
N ILE A 207 5.64 19.42 12.99
CA ILE A 207 6.59 20.49 12.68
C ILE A 207 7.05 21.12 13.99
N PRO A 208 8.37 21.34 14.20
CA PRO A 208 8.87 21.95 15.42
C PRO A 208 8.19 23.29 15.75
N GLU A 209 7.77 23.45 17.01
CA GLU A 209 7.14 24.65 17.55
C GLU A 209 8.17 25.61 18.17
N HIS A 210 7.75 26.84 18.49
CA HIS A 210 8.65 27.83 19.07
C HIS A 210 9.25 27.31 20.39
N GLY A 211 10.57 27.35 20.51
CA GLY A 211 11.33 26.79 21.64
C GLY A 211 11.78 25.34 21.45
N GLU A 212 11.32 24.64 20.42
CA GLU A 212 11.80 23.29 20.10
C GLU A 212 13.02 23.32 19.17
N GLU A 213 13.87 22.29 19.28
CA GLU A 213 15.00 22.13 18.38
C GLU A 213 14.52 21.88 16.93
N GLY A 214 15.11 22.59 15.97
CA GLY A 214 14.68 22.52 14.56
C GLY A 214 13.52 23.47 14.22
N TYR A 215 13.07 24.29 15.16
CA TYR A 215 12.16 25.40 14.87
C TYR A 215 12.77 26.37 13.86
N SER A 216 12.00 26.70 12.83
CA SER A 216 12.36 27.71 11.85
C SER A 216 11.18 28.66 11.63
N PRO A 217 11.29 29.94 12.04
CA PRO A 217 10.21 30.92 11.86
C PRO A 217 9.94 31.17 10.38
N GLU A 218 10.95 31.06 9.52
CA GLU A 218 10.80 31.16 8.07
C GLU A 218 9.98 30.00 7.52
N LEU A 219 10.26 28.76 7.95
CA LEU A 219 9.51 27.59 7.52
C LEU A 219 8.05 27.68 7.98
N VAL A 220 7.81 28.06 9.24
CA VAL A 220 6.45 28.21 9.78
C VAL A 220 5.68 29.30 9.04
N ARG A 221 6.31 30.44 8.73
CA ARG A 221 5.70 31.49 7.89
C ARG A 221 5.41 30.98 6.48
N ALA A 222 6.32 30.24 5.87
CA ALA A 222 6.12 29.66 4.53
C ALA A 222 4.95 28.67 4.52
N ILE A 223 4.82 27.83 5.55
CA ILE A 223 3.68 26.92 5.73
C ILE A 223 2.37 27.72 5.88
N GLY A 224 2.35 28.73 6.75
CA GLY A 224 1.16 29.57 6.99
C GLY A 224 0.69 30.32 5.75
N ASN A 225 1.64 30.80 4.92
CA ASN A 225 1.36 31.51 3.67
C ASN A 225 1.16 30.57 2.47
N TYR A 226 1.29 29.26 2.65
CA TYR A 226 1.27 28.26 1.57
C TYR A 226 2.30 28.57 0.46
N ASP A 227 3.48 29.09 0.83
CA ASP A 227 4.62 29.35 -0.05
C ASP A 227 5.39 28.05 -0.30
N VAL A 228 4.87 27.26 -1.24
CA VAL A 228 5.40 25.92 -1.57
C VAL A 228 6.88 25.94 -1.98
N PRO A 229 7.38 26.86 -2.83
CA PRO A 229 8.82 26.96 -3.13
C PRO A 229 9.71 27.08 -1.89
N THR A 230 9.38 28.00 -0.99
CA THR A 230 10.18 28.22 0.23
C THR A 230 10.04 27.05 1.18
N MET A 231 8.83 26.53 1.35
CA MET A 231 8.54 25.36 2.18
C MET A 231 9.37 24.14 1.73
N GLU A 232 9.39 23.82 0.43
CA GLU A 232 10.14 22.68 -0.10
C GLU A 232 11.65 22.84 0.08
N LYS A 233 12.17 24.03 -0.22
CA LYS A 233 13.60 24.33 -0.08
C LYS A 233 14.05 24.20 1.37
N LEU A 234 13.31 24.81 2.31
CA LEU A 234 13.64 24.80 3.73
C LEU A 234 13.45 23.40 4.32
N ALA A 235 12.32 22.74 4.08
CA ALA A 235 12.05 21.40 4.59
C ALA A 235 13.11 20.38 4.12
N LYS A 236 13.52 20.44 2.85
CA LYS A 236 14.62 19.61 2.33
C LYS A 236 15.93 19.86 3.08
N ARG A 237 16.31 21.13 3.23
CA ARG A 237 17.55 21.54 3.89
C ARG A 237 17.57 21.08 5.35
N GLU A 238 16.48 21.28 6.08
CA GLU A 238 16.39 20.92 7.51
C GLU A 238 16.33 19.41 7.70
N THR A 239 15.58 18.68 6.86
CA THR A 239 15.55 17.20 6.89
C THR A 239 16.95 16.62 6.70
N ILE A 240 17.66 17.05 5.63
CA ILE A 240 19.01 16.53 5.34
C ILE A 240 19.97 16.89 6.48
N ARG A 241 19.89 18.12 7.00
CA ARG A 241 20.73 18.56 8.13
C ARG A 241 20.50 17.68 9.36
N TRP A 242 19.25 17.36 9.68
CA TRP A 242 18.92 16.52 10.83
C TRP A 242 19.44 15.09 10.66
N ILE A 243 19.18 14.46 9.51
CA ILE A 243 19.63 13.09 9.22
C ILE A 243 21.17 13.00 9.30
N VAL A 244 21.88 13.95 8.71
CA VAL A 244 23.36 13.96 8.68
C VAL A 244 23.94 14.23 10.07
N ARG A 245 23.35 15.14 10.85
CA ARG A 245 23.84 15.44 12.21
C ARG A 245 23.51 14.36 13.23
N ARG A 246 22.43 13.61 13.04
CA ARG A 246 21.93 12.61 13.98
C ARG A 246 21.53 11.31 13.29
N PRO A 247 22.46 10.61 12.60
CA PRO A 247 22.13 9.40 11.85
C PRO A 247 21.61 8.28 12.77
N GLY A 248 22.14 8.15 13.99
CA GLY A 248 21.64 7.17 14.98
C GLY A 248 20.18 7.43 15.37
N SER A 249 19.81 8.68 15.66
CA SER A 249 18.42 9.05 15.96
C SER A 249 17.50 8.80 14.78
N PHE A 250 17.93 9.10 13.55
CA PHE A 250 17.17 8.79 12.35
C PHE A 250 16.95 7.28 12.18
N LEU A 251 17.98 6.45 12.41
CA LEU A 251 17.85 5.00 12.31
C LEU A 251 16.86 4.44 13.35
N ILE A 252 16.96 4.87 14.61
CA ILE A 252 16.05 4.46 15.68
C ILE A 252 14.62 4.88 15.35
N LEU A 253 14.41 6.15 14.97
CA LEU A 253 13.10 6.66 14.60
C LEU A 253 12.53 5.93 13.37
N GLY A 254 13.36 5.66 12.36
CA GLY A 254 12.94 4.91 11.18
C GLY A 254 12.47 3.49 11.50
N VAL A 255 13.19 2.78 12.37
CA VAL A 255 12.75 1.45 12.87
C VAL A 255 11.45 1.59 13.65
N GLU A 256 11.34 2.57 14.54
CA GLU A 256 10.12 2.83 15.31
C GLU A 256 8.92 3.13 14.40
N LYS A 257 9.12 3.90 13.32
CA LYS A 257 8.10 4.19 12.30
C LYS A 257 7.66 2.92 11.57
N VAL A 258 8.59 2.05 11.19
CA VAL A 258 8.26 0.76 10.56
C VAL A 258 7.47 -0.14 11.53
N LEU A 259 7.86 -0.21 12.80
CA LEU A 259 7.14 -0.98 13.82
C LEU A 259 5.74 -0.42 14.07
N HIS A 260 5.61 0.90 14.19
CA HIS A 260 4.32 1.59 14.30
C HIS A 260 3.44 1.38 13.07
N PHE A 261 4.03 1.47 11.88
CA PHE A 261 3.37 1.16 10.61
C PHE A 261 2.84 -0.26 10.62
N MET A 262 3.63 -1.24 11.06
CA MET A 262 3.23 -2.65 11.26
C MET A 262 2.35 -2.89 12.51
N GLY A 263 1.93 -1.83 13.20
CA GLY A 263 0.95 -1.92 14.27
C GLY A 263 1.46 -2.51 15.57
N THR A 264 2.77 -2.48 15.87
CA THR A 264 3.28 -2.97 17.17
C THR A 264 2.79 -2.14 18.36
N ASN A 265 2.64 -0.83 18.17
CA ASN A 265 2.17 0.11 19.19
C ASN A 265 0.72 0.47 18.90
N ARG A 266 -0.23 -0.33 19.40
CA ARG A 266 -1.65 -0.11 19.17
C ARG A 266 -2.11 1.27 19.69
N GLN A 267 -2.33 2.21 18.78
CA GLN A 267 -3.07 3.45 19.04
C GLN A 267 -4.56 3.24 18.75
N ARG A 268 -5.43 4.05 19.37
CA ARG A 268 -6.88 4.05 19.13
C ARG A 268 -7.21 4.57 17.73
N GLY A 269 -8.41 4.26 17.24
CA GLY A 269 -8.89 4.72 15.95
C GLY A 269 -8.45 3.84 14.78
N ILE A 270 -9.34 3.76 13.79
CA ILE A 270 -9.09 3.08 12.53
C ILE A 270 -9.40 4.09 11.44
N TRP A 271 -8.44 4.33 10.57
CA TRP A 271 -8.48 5.39 9.57
C TRP A 271 -9.80 5.42 8.76
N VAL A 272 -10.36 4.27 8.40
CA VAL A 272 -11.66 4.20 7.70
C VAL A 272 -12.81 4.71 8.57
N ILE A 273 -12.87 4.25 9.83
CA ILE A 273 -13.91 4.64 10.77
C ILE A 273 -13.77 6.13 11.10
N ASP A 274 -12.54 6.60 11.30
CA ASP A 274 -12.27 8.01 11.59
C ASP A 274 -12.64 8.92 10.41
N LEU A 275 -12.40 8.49 9.16
CA LEU A 275 -12.87 9.21 7.96
C LEU A 275 -14.40 9.22 7.85
N ILE A 276 -15.08 8.12 8.19
CA ILE A 276 -16.56 8.08 8.23
C ILE A 276 -17.08 9.06 9.27
N GLU A 277 -16.52 9.05 10.48
CA GLU A 277 -16.90 9.95 11.57
C GLU A 277 -16.64 11.42 11.22
N GLU A 278 -15.52 11.71 10.55
CA GLU A 278 -15.20 13.05 10.06
C GLU A 278 -16.20 13.50 8.98
N ALA A 279 -16.57 12.62 8.05
CA ALA A 279 -17.58 12.91 7.03
C ALA A 279 -18.97 13.18 7.65
N LEU A 280 -19.27 12.54 8.78
CA LEU A 280 -20.53 12.68 9.52
C LEU A 280 -20.50 13.77 10.59
N LYS A 281 -19.40 14.51 10.76
CA LYS A 281 -19.24 15.54 11.80
C LYS A 281 -20.34 16.61 11.80
N LYS A 282 -20.93 16.91 10.64
CA LYS A 282 -22.04 17.87 10.48
C LYS A 282 -23.43 17.26 10.72
N GLN A 283 -23.52 15.95 10.92
CA GLN A 283 -24.75 15.18 11.10
C GLN A 283 -24.57 14.22 12.30
N PRO A 284 -24.48 14.75 13.54
CA PRO A 284 -24.13 13.95 14.71
C PRO A 284 -25.12 12.82 15.01
N SER A 285 -26.38 12.95 14.59
CA SER A 285 -27.40 11.89 14.71
C SER A 285 -27.10 10.64 13.88
N ARG A 286 -26.20 10.73 12.89
CA ARG A 286 -25.78 9.60 12.04
C ARG A 286 -24.44 9.00 12.46
N GLN A 287 -23.72 9.63 13.40
CA GLN A 287 -22.46 9.10 13.91
C GLN A 287 -22.69 7.78 14.64
N LEU A 288 -21.69 6.91 14.62
CA LEU A 288 -21.81 5.62 15.28
C LEU A 288 -21.88 5.83 16.80
N PRO A 289 -22.83 5.18 17.50
CA PRO A 289 -22.80 5.14 18.96
C PRO A 289 -21.43 4.68 19.45
N ALA A 290 -20.88 5.32 20.49
CA ALA A 290 -19.51 5.08 20.96
C ALA A 290 -19.20 3.59 21.21
N LYS A 291 -20.18 2.83 21.72
CA LYS A 291 -20.07 1.38 21.93
C LYS A 291 -19.90 0.62 20.62
N ILE A 292 -20.69 0.96 19.59
CA ILE A 292 -20.59 0.34 18.26
C ILE A 292 -19.26 0.72 17.60
N LYS A 293 -18.88 2.01 17.64
CA LYS A 293 -17.59 2.48 17.13
C LYS A 293 -16.43 1.65 17.73
N LYS A 294 -16.39 1.54 19.06
CA LYS A 294 -15.36 0.76 19.77
C LYS A 294 -15.38 -0.71 19.34
N SER A 295 -16.54 -1.36 19.29
CA SER A 295 -16.63 -2.77 18.88
C SER A 295 -16.12 -2.99 17.44
N THR A 296 -16.47 -2.09 16.52
CA THR A 296 -16.02 -2.11 15.12
C THR A 296 -14.50 -1.93 15.03
N GLU A 297 -13.93 -1.03 15.84
CA GLU A 297 -12.48 -0.85 15.96
C GLU A 297 -11.79 -2.12 16.49
N GLU A 298 -12.27 -2.70 17.59
CA GLU A 298 -11.72 -3.93 18.15
C GLU A 298 -11.75 -5.09 17.14
N MET A 299 -12.85 -5.23 16.40
CA MET A 299 -12.98 -6.29 15.39
C MET A 299 -11.96 -6.14 14.26
N ALA A 300 -11.76 -4.93 13.75
CA ALA A 300 -10.79 -4.68 12.69
C ALA A 300 -9.34 -4.80 13.19
N PHE A 301 -9.03 -4.38 14.42
CA PHE A 301 -7.71 -4.66 15.02
C PHE A 301 -7.48 -6.16 15.22
N GLY A 302 -8.46 -6.89 15.76
CA GLY A 302 -8.38 -8.33 15.94
C GLY A 302 -8.15 -9.07 14.62
N ALA A 303 -8.88 -8.70 13.58
CA ALA A 303 -8.69 -9.24 12.24
C ALA A 303 -7.29 -8.92 11.69
N TYR A 304 -6.80 -7.69 11.85
CA TYR A 304 -5.45 -7.32 11.42
C TYR A 304 -4.37 -8.16 12.11
N TYR A 305 -4.40 -8.26 13.45
CA TYR A 305 -3.41 -9.04 14.19
C TYR A 305 -3.48 -10.53 13.85
N LEU A 306 -4.67 -11.08 13.65
CA LEU A 306 -4.84 -12.45 13.18
C LEU A 306 -4.13 -12.66 11.83
N VAL A 307 -4.36 -11.79 10.85
CA VAL A 307 -3.70 -11.83 9.55
C VAL A 307 -2.19 -11.66 9.70
N LEU A 308 -1.73 -10.72 10.54
CA LEU A 308 -0.31 -10.49 10.82
C LEU A 308 0.37 -11.74 11.38
N TYR A 309 -0.20 -12.38 12.40
CA TYR A 309 0.41 -13.57 12.97
C TYR A 309 0.39 -14.76 12.00
N LEU A 310 -0.72 -14.98 11.28
CA LEU A 310 -0.77 -16.00 10.23
C LEU A 310 0.23 -15.75 9.11
N PHE A 311 0.45 -14.48 8.74
CA PHE A 311 1.48 -14.08 7.80
C PHE A 311 2.88 -14.40 8.32
N LEU A 312 3.20 -14.05 9.57
CA LEU A 312 4.51 -14.33 10.17
C LEU A 312 4.78 -15.84 10.28
N PHE A 313 3.81 -16.63 10.74
CA PHE A 313 3.92 -18.09 10.72
C PHE A 313 4.03 -18.65 9.29
N GLY A 314 3.30 -18.06 8.35
CA GLY A 314 3.39 -18.38 6.93
C GLY A 314 4.77 -18.11 6.35
N LEU A 315 5.43 -17.01 6.71
CA LEU A 315 6.81 -16.71 6.31
C LEU A 315 7.78 -17.77 6.85
N VAL A 316 7.67 -18.13 8.13
CA VAL A 316 8.50 -19.20 8.73
C VAL A 316 8.28 -20.52 7.98
N TRP A 317 7.03 -20.87 7.70
CA TRP A 317 6.68 -22.07 6.94
C TRP A 317 7.21 -22.04 5.51
N VAL A 318 7.08 -20.91 4.81
CA VAL A 318 7.62 -20.68 3.47
C VAL A 318 9.12 -20.86 3.44
N SER A 319 9.84 -20.25 4.39
CA SER A 319 11.31 -20.33 4.49
C SER A 319 11.79 -21.77 4.75
N ARG A 320 11.15 -22.49 5.66
CA ARG A 320 11.51 -23.90 5.96
C ARG A 320 11.27 -24.84 4.78
N ASN A 321 10.28 -24.54 3.94
CA ASN A 321 9.92 -25.35 2.79
C ASN A 321 10.42 -24.77 1.46
N TRP A 322 11.36 -23.81 1.49
CA TRP A 322 11.77 -23.04 0.31
C TRP A 322 12.17 -23.93 -0.87
N LYS A 323 13.04 -24.91 -0.64
CA LYS A 323 13.55 -25.81 -1.68
C LYS A 323 12.49 -26.75 -2.29
N ARG A 324 11.38 -26.98 -1.57
CA ARG A 324 10.28 -27.86 -2.02
C ARG A 324 9.28 -27.13 -2.92
N ARG A 325 9.35 -25.80 -3.01
CA ARG A 325 8.41 -25.00 -3.79
C ARG A 325 8.80 -24.96 -5.27
N SER A 326 7.78 -24.82 -6.12
CA SER A 326 7.98 -24.57 -7.55
C SER A 326 8.84 -23.31 -7.76
N GLN A 327 9.55 -23.27 -8.88
CA GLN A 327 10.35 -22.11 -9.27
C GLN A 327 9.50 -20.84 -9.35
N VAL A 328 8.30 -20.95 -9.91
CA VAL A 328 7.31 -19.86 -10.00
C VAL A 328 6.99 -19.31 -8.62
N SER A 329 6.60 -20.18 -7.69
CA SER A 329 6.25 -19.78 -6.32
C SER A 329 7.40 -19.05 -5.64
N ARG A 330 8.64 -19.56 -5.76
CA ARG A 330 9.84 -18.91 -5.21
C ARG A 330 10.08 -17.52 -5.79
N HIS A 331 10.05 -17.39 -7.12
CA HIS A 331 10.27 -16.09 -7.77
C HIS A 331 9.17 -15.08 -7.46
N SER A 332 7.90 -15.49 -7.48
CA SER A 332 6.79 -14.62 -7.08
C SER A 332 6.90 -14.19 -5.62
N LEU A 333 7.33 -15.08 -4.71
CA LEU A 333 7.58 -14.75 -3.29
C LEU A 333 8.70 -13.73 -3.12
N LEU A 334 9.79 -13.85 -3.89
CA LEU A 334 10.87 -12.85 -3.89
C LEU A 334 10.38 -11.49 -4.42
N VAL A 335 9.55 -11.48 -5.46
CA VAL A 335 8.98 -10.25 -6.03
C VAL A 335 8.03 -9.56 -5.04
N ILE A 336 7.08 -10.28 -4.44
CA ILE A 336 6.21 -9.66 -3.42
C ILE A 336 6.99 -9.26 -2.17
N GLY A 337 8.03 -10.01 -1.81
CA GLY A 337 8.91 -9.68 -0.70
C GLY A 337 9.66 -8.37 -0.96
N LEU A 338 10.13 -8.16 -2.19
CA LEU A 338 10.76 -6.90 -2.58
C LEU A 338 9.76 -5.72 -2.57
N CYS A 339 8.53 -5.92 -3.05
CA CYS A 339 7.46 -4.92 -2.90
C CYS A 339 7.21 -4.56 -1.43
N PHE A 340 7.15 -5.57 -0.56
CA PHE A 340 6.96 -5.40 0.88
C PHE A 340 8.09 -4.58 1.49
N LEU A 341 9.35 -4.94 1.19
CA LEU A 341 10.53 -4.25 1.68
C LEU A 341 10.59 -2.79 1.20
N PHE A 342 10.22 -2.51 -0.05
CA PHE A 342 10.19 -1.13 -0.54
C PHE A 342 9.14 -0.28 0.16
N TYR A 343 7.94 -0.81 0.44
CA TYR A 343 6.96 -0.10 1.25
C TYR A 343 7.47 0.18 2.66
N LEU A 344 8.15 -0.79 3.30
CA LEU A 344 8.75 -0.56 4.62
C LEU A 344 9.85 0.49 4.56
N ALA A 345 10.70 0.45 3.54
CA ALA A 345 11.77 1.44 3.33
C ALA A 345 11.19 2.84 3.05
N GLU A 346 10.06 2.94 2.36
CA GLU A 346 9.36 4.19 2.16
C GLU A 346 8.90 4.77 3.50
N HIS A 347 8.16 4.00 4.31
CA HIS A 347 7.62 4.44 5.61
C HIS A 347 8.67 4.50 6.74
N PHE A 348 9.88 4.02 6.47
CA PHE A 348 11.06 4.35 7.26
C PHE A 348 11.45 5.83 7.11
N ILE A 349 11.23 6.40 5.92
CA ILE A 349 11.53 7.79 5.60
C ILE A 349 10.28 8.62 5.82
N ILE A 350 9.21 8.37 5.11
CA ILE A 350 7.99 9.18 5.18
C ILE A 350 7.16 8.85 6.42
N TYR A 351 6.12 9.65 6.61
CA TYR A 351 5.16 9.49 7.69
C TYR A 351 4.41 8.12 7.62
N PRO A 352 4.42 7.29 8.68
CA PRO A 352 3.90 5.91 8.70
C PRO A 352 2.37 5.81 8.88
N GLU A 353 1.58 6.45 8.02
CA GLU A 353 0.12 6.38 8.15
C GLU A 353 -0.40 4.96 7.91
N ARG A 354 -1.14 4.40 8.87
CA ARG A 354 -1.65 3.01 8.80
C ARG A 354 -2.55 2.75 7.59
N LYS A 355 -3.19 3.78 7.07
CA LYS A 355 -3.96 3.75 5.82
C LYS A 355 -3.14 3.17 4.66
N TYR A 356 -1.88 3.57 4.54
CA TYR A 356 -0.99 3.14 3.45
C TYR A 356 -0.47 1.71 3.61
N ARG A 357 -0.74 1.05 4.74
CA ARG A 357 -0.45 -0.38 4.93
C ARG A 357 -1.45 -1.28 4.22
N PHE A 358 -2.67 -0.80 3.93
CA PHE A 358 -3.75 -1.62 3.38
C PHE A 358 -3.32 -2.51 2.19
N PRO A 359 -2.55 -2.01 1.20
CA PRO A 359 -2.05 -2.86 0.11
C PRO A 359 -1.13 -4.01 0.56
N LEU A 360 -0.31 -3.79 1.60
CA LEU A 360 0.52 -4.84 2.18
C LEU A 360 -0.31 -5.89 2.91
N GLU A 361 -1.40 -5.50 3.56
CA GLU A 361 -2.29 -6.45 4.24
C GLU A 361 -2.87 -7.48 3.26
N LEU A 362 -3.12 -7.10 2.00
CA LEU A 362 -3.54 -8.04 0.96
C LEU A 362 -2.41 -9.00 0.54
N LEU A 363 -1.16 -8.53 0.48
CA LEU A 363 -0.01 -9.42 0.26
C LEU A 363 0.19 -10.38 1.45
N MET A 364 -0.03 -9.90 2.68
CA MET A 364 -0.01 -10.72 3.89
C MET A 364 -1.08 -11.80 3.84
N LEU A 365 -2.29 -11.45 3.39
CA LEU A 365 -3.40 -12.39 3.21
C LEU A 365 -3.07 -13.53 2.26
N ILE A 366 -2.31 -13.31 1.18
CA ILE A 366 -1.89 -14.38 0.27
C ILE A 366 -1.05 -15.43 1.00
N VAL A 367 -0.02 -14.98 1.74
CA VAL A 367 0.89 -15.86 2.46
C VAL A 367 0.19 -16.51 3.67
N ALA A 368 -0.66 -15.77 4.37
CA ALA A 368 -1.51 -16.29 5.45
C ALA A 368 -2.45 -17.39 4.93
N SER A 369 -3.08 -17.19 3.75
CA SER A 369 -3.94 -18.18 3.10
C SER A 369 -3.17 -19.44 2.70
N ALA A 370 -1.93 -19.28 2.23
CA ALA A 370 -1.06 -20.42 1.91
C ALA A 370 -0.75 -21.25 3.18
N PHE A 371 -0.55 -20.59 4.31
CA PHE A 371 -0.33 -21.24 5.59
C PHE A 371 -1.60 -21.92 6.13
N ILE A 372 -2.76 -21.26 6.05
CA ILE A 372 -4.06 -21.86 6.40
C ILE A 372 -4.31 -23.12 5.57
N ASN A 373 -4.10 -23.05 4.25
CA ASN A 373 -4.27 -24.21 3.38
C ASN A 373 -3.36 -25.39 3.81
N PHE A 374 -2.11 -25.11 4.19
CA PHE A 374 -1.21 -26.11 4.75
C PHE A 374 -1.75 -26.73 6.05
N LEU A 375 -2.28 -25.92 6.98
CA LEU A 375 -2.86 -26.41 8.23
C LEU A 375 -4.08 -27.31 7.99
N ILE A 376 -4.91 -26.98 7.00
CA ILE A 376 -6.13 -27.73 6.67
C ILE A 376 -5.78 -29.06 5.99
N CYS A 377 -4.96 -29.02 4.94
CA CYS A 377 -4.75 -30.16 4.05
C CYS A 377 -3.55 -31.02 4.44
N ASP A 378 -2.43 -30.40 4.78
CA ASP A 378 -1.13 -31.07 4.80
C ASP A 378 -0.66 -31.39 6.22
N PHE A 379 -1.09 -30.65 7.24
CA PHE A 379 -0.73 -30.95 8.63
C PHE A 379 -1.25 -32.32 9.10
N LYS A 380 -2.45 -32.70 8.64
CA LYS A 380 -3.03 -34.04 8.92
C LYS A 380 -2.25 -35.17 8.24
N LEU A 381 -1.62 -34.93 7.08
CA LEU A 381 -0.79 -35.91 6.38
C LEU A 381 0.63 -35.97 6.98
N PHE A 382 1.21 -34.82 7.29
CA PHE A 382 2.55 -34.70 7.89
C PHE A 382 2.66 -35.39 9.26
N THR A 383 1.57 -35.41 10.04
CA THR A 383 1.48 -36.13 11.32
C THR A 383 1.21 -37.63 11.16
N LYS A 384 0.66 -38.06 10.01
CA LYS A 384 0.41 -39.47 9.70
C LYS A 384 1.68 -40.17 9.22
N ASP A 385 2.46 -39.52 8.36
CA ASP A 385 3.73 -40.08 7.85
C ASP A 385 4.80 -40.20 8.94
N ARG A 386 4.86 -39.28 9.91
CA ARG A 386 5.79 -39.43 11.05
C ARG A 386 5.46 -40.60 11.98
N ARG A 387 4.21 -41.05 12.05
CA ARG A 387 3.86 -42.28 12.82
C ARG A 387 4.35 -43.55 12.13
N PHE A 388 4.53 -43.54 10.81
CA PHE A 388 5.10 -44.67 10.07
C PHE A 388 6.63 -44.76 10.21
N PHE A 389 7.32 -43.62 10.40
CA PHE A 389 8.78 -43.59 10.60
C PHE A 389 9.24 -43.77 12.06
N CYS A 390 8.32 -43.98 13.01
CA CYS A 390 8.62 -44.26 14.42
C CYS A 390 8.15 -45.65 14.87
N LYS A 391 8.32 -46.68 14.04
CA LYS A 391 8.45 -48.04 14.56
C LYS A 391 9.95 -48.35 14.73
N PRO A 392 10.45 -48.60 15.95
CA PRO A 392 11.76 -49.20 16.08
C PRO A 392 11.67 -50.61 15.48
N ASN A 393 12.54 -50.89 14.51
CA ASN A 393 12.84 -52.26 14.09
C ASN A 393 13.26 -53.06 15.33
N ARG A 394 12.35 -53.89 15.86
CA ARG A 394 12.74 -55.04 16.68
C ARG A 394 12.79 -56.25 15.76
N GLN A 395 13.98 -56.50 15.24
CA GLN A 395 14.42 -57.82 14.79
C GLN A 395 15.89 -57.94 15.20
N CYS A 396 16.11 -58.63 16.31
CA CYS A 396 17.18 -59.58 16.62
C CYS A 396 16.75 -60.28 17.91
#